data_AF-A0A7G2ILD1-F1
#
_entry.id   AF-A0A7G2ILD1-F1
#
_cell.length_a   1.000
_cell.length_b   1.000
_cell.length_c   1.000
_cell.angle_alpha   90.00
_cell.angle_beta   90.00
_cell.angle_gamma   90.00
#
_symmetry.space_group_name_H-M   'P 1'
#
loop_
_entity.id
_entity.type
_entity.pdbx_description
1 polymer ?
#
loop_
_entity_poly.entity_id
_entity_poly.type
_entity_poly.pdbx_seq_one_letter_code
_entity_poly.pdbx_strand_id
1 'polypeptide(L)'
;MRLFAQLSWYFRREWRRYLGAVALLIIIAILQLIPPKVVGIIVDGVTTQRFTTERLLMWVGTIALIAVVVYLLRYVWRVLLFGASYQLAVELREDYYRQLSRQHPEFYLRHRTGDLMARATNDVDRVVFAAGEGVLTLVDSLVMGCAVLIVMSTQISWQLTLIALLPMPVMAIMIKTLR
;
A
#
# COMPACT_ATOMS: atom_id res chain seq x y z
N MET A 1 -5.25 4.42 19.40
CA MET A 1 -4.87 5.75 18.85
C MET A 1 -3.63 6.38 19.50
N ARG A 2 -3.24 6.06 20.74
CA ARG A 2 -2.02 6.62 21.38
C ARG A 2 -0.69 6.20 20.72
N LEU A 3 -0.65 5.03 20.08
CA LEU A 3 0.54 4.46 19.43
C LEU A 3 1.03 5.30 18.25
N PHE A 4 0.11 5.75 17.38
CA PHE A 4 0.43 6.64 16.26
C PHE A 4 0.88 8.04 16.72
N ALA A 5 0.33 8.53 17.83
CA ALA A 5 0.80 9.77 18.44
C ALA A 5 2.23 9.65 18.99
N GLN A 6 2.58 8.51 19.58
CA GLN A 6 3.94 8.21 20.07
C GLN A 6 4.95 8.01 18.93
N LEU A 7 4.52 7.58 17.75
CA LEU A 7 5.37 7.45 16.56
C LEU A 7 5.35 8.69 15.67
N SER A 8 4.60 9.73 16.03
CA SER A 8 4.46 10.95 15.23
C SER A 8 5.78 11.67 14.97
N TRP A 9 6.76 11.54 15.87
CA TRP A 9 8.10 12.07 15.70
C TRP A 9 8.82 11.41 14.50
N TYR A 10 8.63 10.10 14.30
CA TYR A 10 9.24 9.36 13.21
C TYR A 10 8.60 9.72 11.86
N PHE A 11 7.27 9.79 11.81
CA PHE A 11 6.54 10.24 10.61
C PHE A 11 6.91 11.68 10.23
N ARG A 12 7.13 12.56 11.21
CA ARG A 12 7.63 13.93 10.97
C ARG A 12 9.08 13.95 10.50
N ARG A 13 9.94 13.03 10.96
CA ARG A 13 11.33 12.95 10.52
C ARG A 13 11.43 12.45 9.08
N GLU A 14 10.66 11.43 8.73
CA GLU A 14 10.68 10.76 7.42
C GLU A 14 9.62 11.29 6.43
N TRP A 15 9.00 12.45 6.72
CA TRP A 15 7.87 12.97 5.95
C TRP A 15 8.15 13.10 4.45
N ARG A 16 9.40 13.38 4.05
CA ARG A 16 9.82 13.45 2.64
C ARG A 16 9.76 12.09 1.95
N ARG A 17 10.17 11.01 2.63
CA ARG A 17 10.08 9.65 2.08
C ARG A 17 8.63 9.21 1.98
N TYR A 18 7.82 9.50 2.99
CA TYR A 18 6.38 9.24 2.95
C TYR A 18 5.68 10.03 1.83
N LEU A 19 5.96 11.33 1.68
CA LEU A 19 5.38 12.15 0.62
C LEU A 19 5.81 11.68 -0.78
N GLY A 20 7.08 11.30 -0.93
CA GLY A 20 7.58 10.67 -2.16
C GLY A 20 6.90 9.34 -2.47
N ALA A 21 6.68 8.50 -1.46
CA ALA A 21 5.96 7.23 -1.60
C ALA A 21 4.49 7.45 -2.01
N VAL A 22 3.80 8.42 -1.42
CA VAL A 22 2.42 8.79 -1.78
C VAL A 22 2.35 9.34 -3.21
N ALA A 23 3.24 10.24 -3.58
CA ALA A 23 3.30 10.76 -4.94
C ALA A 23 3.55 9.64 -5.97
N LEU A 24 4.45 8.72 -5.65
CA LEU A 24 4.73 7.55 -6.48
C LEU A 24 3.51 6.63 -6.61
N LEU A 25 2.75 6.42 -5.53
CA LEU A 25 1.49 5.65 -5.57
C LEU A 25 0.44 6.30 -6.46
N ILE A 26 0.30 7.62 -6.41
CA ILE A 26 -0.64 8.34 -7.29
C ILE A 26 -0.25 8.13 -8.76
N ILE A 27 1.03 8.22 -9.09
CA ILE A 27 1.53 7.94 -10.45
C ILE A 27 1.23 6.49 -10.85
N ILE A 28 1.54 5.53 -9.98
CA ILE A 28 1.25 4.10 -10.22
C ILE A 28 -0.24 3.89 -10.45
N ALA A 29 -1.11 4.48 -9.63
CA ALA A 29 -2.55 4.35 -9.74
C ALA A 29 -3.08 4.89 -11.07
N ILE A 30 -2.59 6.06 -11.52
CA ILE A 30 -2.94 6.63 -12.82
C ILE A 30 -2.48 5.71 -13.97
N LEU A 31 -1.24 5.23 -13.92
CA LEU A 31 -0.70 4.32 -14.93
C LEU A 31 -1.49 3.01 -15.00
N GLN A 32 -1.92 2.47 -13.86
CA GLN A 32 -2.73 1.25 -13.80
C GLN A 32 -4.14 1.41 -14.38
N LEU A 33 -4.64 2.64 -14.51
CA LEU A 33 -5.93 2.93 -15.14
C LEU A 33 -5.86 3.02 -16.67
N ILE A 34 -4.66 3.07 -17.25
CA ILE A 34 -4.49 3.15 -18.71
C ILE A 34 -4.83 1.82 -19.40
N PRO A 35 -4.30 0.65 -19.00
CA PRO A 35 -4.61 -0.63 -19.63
C PRO A 35 -6.11 -0.91 -19.79
N PRO A 36 -6.98 -0.78 -18.77
CA PRO A 36 -8.41 -1.05 -18.94
C PRO A 36 -9.09 -0.10 -19.92
N LYS A 37 -8.67 1.17 -20.00
CA LYS A 37 -9.19 2.11 -21.01
C LYS A 37 -8.73 1.75 -22.41
N VAL A 38 -7.46 1.39 -22.57
CA VAL A 38 -6.92 0.94 -23.86
C VAL A 38 -7.64 -0.32 -24.33
N VAL A 39 -7.89 -1.28 -23.42
CA VAL A 39 -8.69 -2.48 -23.73
C VAL A 39 -10.10 -2.09 -24.19
N GLY A 40 -10.77 -1.14 -23.54
CA GLY A 40 -12.06 -0.62 -23.99
C GLY A 40 -12.02 -0.09 -25.43
N ILE A 41 -11.03 0.76 -25.73
CA ILE A 41 -10.85 1.34 -27.08
C ILE A 41 -10.58 0.24 -28.14
N ILE A 42 -9.76 -0.76 -27.80
CA ILE A 42 -9.49 -1.89 -28.70
C ILE A 42 -10.79 -2.66 -28.98
N VAL A 43 -11.55 -3.01 -27.94
CA VAL A 43 -12.80 -3.76 -28.08
C VAL A 43 -13.80 -2.98 -28.93
N ASP A 44 -14.04 -1.70 -28.62
CA ASP A 44 -14.99 -0.86 -29.36
C ASP A 44 -14.62 -0.72 -30.84
N GLY A 45 -13.34 -0.49 -31.14
CA GLY A 45 -12.89 -0.33 -32.52
C GLY A 45 -12.84 -1.65 -33.32
N VAL A 46 -12.66 -2.81 -32.66
CA VAL A 46 -12.77 -4.13 -33.32
C VAL A 46 -14.21 -4.37 -33.70
N THR A 47 -15.13 -4.02 -32.79
CA THR A 47 -16.59 -4.15 -33.01
C THR A 47 -17.07 -3.25 -34.15
N THR A 48 -16.45 -2.09 -34.37
CA THR A 48 -16.75 -1.19 -35.50
C THR A 48 -16.00 -1.53 -36.80
N GLN A 49 -15.27 -2.64 -36.85
CA GLN A 49 -14.47 -3.10 -38.01
C GLN A 49 -13.48 -2.07 -38.58
N ARG A 50 -12.97 -1.16 -37.74
CA ARG A 50 -12.05 -0.07 -38.16
C ARG A 50 -10.58 -0.30 -37.81
N PHE A 51 -10.20 -1.50 -37.35
CA PHE A 51 -8.82 -1.76 -36.91
C PHE A 51 -7.97 -2.50 -37.95
N THR A 52 -6.83 -1.89 -38.26
CA THR A 52 -5.69 -2.50 -38.93
C THR A 52 -4.82 -3.23 -37.90
N THR A 53 -4.26 -4.39 -38.26
CA THR A 53 -3.37 -5.22 -37.41
C THR A 53 -2.20 -4.42 -36.80
N GLU A 54 -1.69 -3.42 -37.52
CA GLU A 54 -0.61 -2.54 -37.06
C GLU A 54 -1.00 -1.70 -35.83
N ARG A 55 -2.22 -1.13 -35.81
CA ARG A 55 -2.73 -0.37 -34.66
C ARG A 55 -2.93 -1.26 -33.45
N LEU A 56 -3.38 -2.50 -33.66
CA LEU A 56 -3.55 -3.48 -32.58
C LEU A 56 -2.20 -3.81 -31.92
N LEU A 57 -1.17 -4.09 -32.72
CA LEU A 57 0.18 -4.34 -32.23
C LEU A 57 0.75 -3.13 -31.46
N MET A 58 0.50 -1.91 -31.92
CA MET A 58 0.90 -0.69 -31.23
C MET A 58 0.25 -0.55 -29.84
N TRP A 59 -1.05 -0.83 -29.72
CA TRP A 59 -1.75 -0.78 -28.44
C TRP A 59 -1.30 -1.89 -27.48
N VAL A 60 -1.08 -3.10 -27.99
CA VAL A 60 -0.52 -4.21 -27.20
C VAL A 60 0.88 -3.86 -26.69
N GLY A 61 1.75 -3.32 -27.55
CA GLY A 61 3.08 -2.83 -27.17
C GLY A 61 3.01 -1.72 -26.11
N THR A 62 2.03 -0.82 -26.21
CA THR A 62 1.78 0.22 -25.20
C THR A 62 1.38 -0.37 -23.86
N ILE A 63 0.48 -1.36 -23.82
CA ILE A 63 0.09 -2.05 -22.59
C ILE A 63 1.30 -2.75 -21.96
N ALA A 64 2.10 -3.44 -22.78
CA ALA A 64 3.30 -4.14 -22.31
C ALA A 64 4.33 -3.16 -21.71
N LEU A 65 4.56 -2.02 -22.37
CA LEU A 65 5.45 -0.97 -21.86
C LEU A 65 4.95 -0.42 -20.52
N ILE A 66 3.65 -0.10 -20.42
CA ILE A 66 3.05 0.40 -19.18
C ILE A 66 3.19 -0.64 -18.06
N ALA A 67 3.00 -1.93 -18.36
CA ALA A 67 3.15 -3.01 -17.37
C ALA A 67 4.58 -3.06 -16.81
N VAL A 68 5.60 -2.94 -17.66
CA VAL A 68 7.02 -2.90 -17.25
C VAL A 68 7.29 -1.66 -16.40
N VAL A 69 6.80 -0.49 -16.82
CA VAL A 69 6.97 0.76 -16.07
C VAL A 69 6.32 0.66 -14.69
N VAL A 70 5.07 0.20 -14.61
CA VAL A 70 4.36 -0.02 -13.34
C VAL A 70 5.10 -0.99 -12.44
N TYR A 71 5.66 -2.07 -13.00
CA TYR A 71 6.46 -3.03 -12.25
C TYR A 71 7.69 -2.37 -11.61
N LEU A 72 8.46 -1.61 -12.40
CA LEU A 72 9.64 -0.88 -11.91
C LEU A 72 9.28 0.14 -10.82
N LEU A 73 8.21 0.92 -11.03
CA LEU A 73 7.75 1.89 -10.03
C LEU A 73 7.31 1.19 -8.73
N ARG A 74 6.60 0.07 -8.83
CA ARG A 74 6.20 -0.72 -7.65
C ARG A 74 7.39 -1.31 -6.93
N TYR A 75 8.43 -1.74 -7.64
CA TYR A 75 9.66 -2.21 -7.03
C TYR A 75 10.35 -1.09 -6.24
N VAL A 76 10.52 0.08 -6.85
CA VAL A 76 11.11 1.26 -6.17
C VAL A 76 10.26 1.65 -4.94
N TRP A 77 8.93 1.69 -5.10
CA TRP A 77 8.02 1.97 -4.00
C TRP A 77 8.22 0.99 -2.84
N ARG A 78 8.29 -0.31 -3.14
CA ARG A 78 8.49 -1.38 -2.16
C ARG A 78 9.83 -1.21 -1.43
N VAL A 79 10.92 -0.97 -2.15
CA VAL A 79 12.25 -0.79 -1.55
C VAL A 79 12.27 0.41 -0.59
N LEU A 80 11.68 1.54 -0.99
CA LEU A 80 11.56 2.73 -0.13
C LEU A 80 10.75 2.43 1.15
N LEU A 81 9.69 1.63 1.02
CA LEU A 81 8.79 1.25 2.11
C LEU A 81 9.45 0.38 3.16
N PHE A 82 10.03 -0.73 2.71
CA PHE A 82 10.62 -1.73 3.58
C PHE A 82 11.92 -1.18 4.17
N GLY A 83 12.67 -0.36 3.43
CA GLY A 83 13.83 0.34 3.96
C GLY A 83 13.47 1.28 5.13
N ALA A 84 12.42 2.08 4.99
CA ALA A 84 11.95 2.96 6.07
C ALA A 84 11.40 2.16 7.26
N SER A 85 10.62 1.10 7.02
CA SER A 85 10.10 0.26 8.10
C SER A 85 11.23 -0.45 8.88
N TYR A 86 12.26 -0.92 8.18
CA TYR A 86 13.38 -1.60 8.81
C TYR A 86 14.24 -0.66 9.65
N GLN A 87 14.48 0.57 9.18
CA GLN A 87 15.17 1.60 9.97
C GLN A 87 14.44 1.91 11.28
N LEU A 88 13.11 2.04 11.23
CA LEU A 88 12.29 2.21 12.43
C LEU A 88 12.46 1.02 13.40
N ALA A 89 12.51 -0.21 12.88
CA ALA A 89 12.69 -1.40 13.69
C ALA A 89 14.03 -1.43 14.42
N VAL A 90 15.11 -1.03 13.74
CA VAL A 90 16.45 -0.96 14.33
C VAL A 90 16.49 0.09 15.43
N GLU A 91 15.95 1.29 15.19
CA GLU A 91 15.96 2.38 16.16
C GLU A 91 15.13 2.04 17.41
N LEU A 92 13.93 1.48 17.24
CA LEU A 92 13.10 1.04 18.37
C LEU A 92 13.78 -0.06 19.21
N ARG A 93 14.46 -1.01 18.55
CA ARG A 93 15.21 -2.06 19.25
C ARG A 93 16.42 -1.51 19.99
N GLU A 94 17.14 -0.57 19.39
CA GLU A 94 18.29 0.06 20.02
C GLU A 94 17.88 0.87 21.26
N ASP A 95 16.81 1.65 21.17
CA ASP A 95 16.28 2.40 22.30
C ASP A 95 15.77 1.48 23.42
N TYR A 96 15.08 0.39 23.05
CA TYR A 96 14.63 -0.61 24.02
C TYR A 96 15.82 -1.28 24.73
N TYR A 97 16.85 -1.68 23.96
CA TYR A 97 18.05 -2.30 24.51
C TYR A 97 18.84 -1.34 25.42
N ARG A 98 18.99 -0.08 25.01
CA ARG A 98 19.65 0.97 25.80
C ARG A 98 18.91 1.25 27.12
N GLN A 99 17.58 1.15 27.12
CA GLN A 99 16.80 1.29 28.33
C GLN A 99 16.96 0.08 29.26
N LEU A 100 17.04 -1.14 28.70
CA LEU A 100 17.32 -2.36 29.46
C LEU A 100 18.72 -2.29 30.08
N SER A 101 19.76 -1.92 29.33
CA SER A 101 21.14 -1.89 29.82
C SER A 101 21.36 -0.93 31.01
N ARG A 102 20.44 0.03 31.22
CA ARG A 102 20.46 0.98 32.34
C ARG A 102 19.64 0.53 33.56
N GLN A 103 18.95 -0.61 33.49
CA GLN A 103 18.15 -1.12 34.61
C GLN A 103 19.02 -1.76 35.69
N HIS A 104 18.56 -1.66 36.94
CA HIS A 104 19.20 -2.33 38.08
C HIS A 104 19.03 -3.87 38.04
N PRO A 105 19.94 -4.63 38.64
CA PRO A 105 19.85 -6.10 38.69
C PRO A 105 18.53 -6.65 39.25
N GLU A 106 17.91 -5.95 40.21
CA GLU A 106 16.61 -6.33 40.79
C GLU A 106 15.49 -6.38 39.76
N PHE A 107 15.55 -5.55 38.71
CA PHE A 107 14.56 -5.57 37.63
C PHE A 107 14.55 -6.93 36.90
N TYR A 108 15.73 -7.50 36.68
CA TYR A 108 15.93 -8.78 36.00
C TYR A 108 15.60 -9.98 36.88
N LEU A 109 15.64 -9.82 38.20
CA LEU A 109 15.16 -10.83 39.14
C LEU A 109 13.62 -10.91 39.15
N ARG A 110 12.93 -9.80 38.89
CA ARG A 110 11.47 -9.72 38.87
C ARG A 110 10.85 -10.03 37.49
N HIS A 111 11.60 -9.90 36.41
CA HIS A 111 11.12 -10.11 35.04
C HIS A 111 11.95 -11.19 34.33
N ARG A 112 11.28 -12.17 33.71
CA ARG A 112 11.97 -13.20 32.93
C ARG A 112 12.64 -12.55 31.72
N THR A 113 13.93 -12.85 31.54
CA THR A 113 14.72 -12.37 30.40
C THR A 113 14.10 -12.78 29.06
N GLY A 114 13.50 -13.97 28.98
CA GLY A 114 12.75 -14.44 27.81
C GLY A 114 11.57 -13.54 27.44
N ASP A 115 10.82 -13.04 28.43
CA ASP A 115 9.69 -12.14 28.19
C ASP A 115 10.16 -10.77 27.70
N LEU A 116 11.28 -10.26 28.23
CA LEU A 116 11.90 -9.02 27.78
C LEU A 116 12.39 -9.12 26.33
N MET A 117 13.02 -10.25 25.98
CA MET A 117 13.44 -10.52 24.60
C MET A 117 12.25 -10.68 23.66
N ALA A 118 11.20 -11.38 24.08
CA ALA A 118 9.98 -11.55 23.29
C ALA A 118 9.28 -10.22 23.00
N ARG A 119 9.30 -9.26 23.94
CA ARG A 119 8.79 -7.90 23.72
C ARG A 119 9.70 -7.10 22.79
N ALA A 120 11.02 -7.21 22.95
CA ALA A 120 11.99 -6.55 22.07
C ALA A 120 11.88 -7.00 20.60
N THR A 121 11.47 -8.23 20.36
CA THR A 121 11.30 -8.79 19.02
C THR A 121 9.85 -8.66 18.56
N ASN A 122 8.94 -9.44 19.13
CA ASN A 122 7.57 -9.60 18.62
C ASN A 122 6.74 -8.32 18.73
N ASP A 123 6.82 -7.60 19.85
CA ASP A 123 6.01 -6.39 20.03
C ASP A 123 6.56 -5.25 19.16
N VAL A 124 7.88 -5.10 19.10
CA VAL A 124 8.51 -4.12 18.20
C VAL A 124 8.19 -4.42 16.74
N ASP A 125 8.26 -5.69 16.31
CA ASP A 125 7.90 -6.08 14.93
C ASP A 125 6.44 -5.77 14.61
N ARG A 126 5.51 -6.04 15.54
CA ARG A 126 4.09 -5.68 15.37
C ARG A 126 3.88 -4.18 15.25
N VAL A 127 4.60 -3.38 16.04
CA VAL A 127 4.54 -1.92 15.99
C VAL A 127 5.07 -1.40 14.65
N VAL A 128 6.21 -1.93 14.21
CA VAL A 128 6.82 -1.57 12.92
C VAL A 128 5.92 -1.96 11.76
N PHE A 129 5.36 -3.16 11.78
CA PHE A 129 4.43 -3.63 10.76
C PHE A 129 3.20 -2.72 10.69
N ALA A 130 2.60 -2.38 11.83
CA ALA A 130 1.42 -1.52 11.87
C ALA A 130 1.73 -0.09 11.38
N ALA A 131 2.86 0.49 11.78
CA ALA A 131 3.23 1.87 11.45
C ALA A 131 3.83 2.04 10.04
N GLY A 132 4.53 1.04 9.56
CA GLY A 132 5.10 0.99 8.21
C GLY A 132 4.11 0.39 7.22
N GLU A 133 4.15 -0.93 7.08
CA GLU A 133 3.40 -1.68 6.07
C GLU A 133 1.88 -1.45 6.17
N GLY A 134 1.32 -1.45 7.38
CA GLY A 134 -0.11 -1.23 7.62
C GLY A 134 -0.59 0.13 7.13
N VAL A 135 0.04 1.21 7.58
CA VAL A 135 -0.31 2.59 7.16
C VAL A 135 -0.15 2.74 5.64
N LEU A 136 0.93 2.22 5.08
CA LEU A 136 1.22 2.41 3.67
C LEU A 136 0.31 1.59 2.76
N THR A 137 -0.08 0.39 3.19
CA THR A 137 -1.08 -0.44 2.50
C THR A 137 -2.45 0.23 2.55
N LEU A 138 -2.82 0.86 3.68
CA LEU A 138 -4.04 1.64 3.78
C LEU A 138 -4.03 2.82 2.80
N VAL A 139 -2.92 3.55 2.71
CA VAL A 139 -2.79 4.66 1.77
C VAL A 139 -2.82 4.18 0.32
N ASP A 140 -2.11 3.10 -0.03
CA ASP A 140 -2.16 2.48 -1.38
C ASP A 140 -3.58 2.08 -1.76
N SER A 141 -4.26 1.35 -0.86
CA SER A 141 -5.65 0.89 -1.07
C SER A 141 -6.63 2.06 -1.22
N LEU A 142 -6.47 3.12 -0.43
CA LEU A 142 -7.30 4.32 -0.52
C LEU A 142 -7.03 5.09 -1.81
N VAL A 143 -5.77 5.33 -2.16
CA VAL A 143 -5.40 6.08 -3.37
C VAL A 143 -5.87 5.33 -4.60
N MET A 144 -5.58 4.03 -4.70
CA MET A 144 -6.02 3.20 -5.83
C MET A 144 -7.55 3.11 -5.87
N GLY A 145 -8.21 2.84 -4.74
CA GLY A 145 -9.66 2.74 -4.65
C GLY A 145 -10.35 4.04 -5.08
N CYS A 146 -9.92 5.18 -4.56
CA CYS A 146 -10.43 6.49 -4.97
C CYS A 146 -10.17 6.76 -6.45
N ALA A 147 -8.97 6.47 -6.96
CA ALA A 147 -8.64 6.69 -8.37
C ALA A 147 -9.55 5.87 -9.30
N VAL A 148 -9.77 4.58 -8.99
CA VAL A 148 -10.69 3.72 -9.74
C VAL A 148 -12.11 4.27 -9.69
N LEU A 149 -12.62 4.60 -8.50
CA LEU A 149 -13.98 5.12 -8.34
C LEU A 149 -14.19 6.44 -9.10
N ILE A 150 -13.23 7.35 -9.04
CA ILE A 150 -13.27 8.62 -9.77
C ILE A 150 -13.30 8.35 -11.27
N VAL A 151 -12.42 7.49 -11.79
CA VAL A 151 -12.36 7.19 -13.23
C VAL A 151 -13.63 6.48 -13.72
N MET A 152 -14.14 5.49 -12.98
CA MET A 152 -15.36 4.78 -13.37
C MET A 152 -16.58 5.70 -13.35
N SER A 153 -16.72 6.54 -12.32
CA SER A 153 -17.85 7.46 -12.19
C SER A 153 -17.83 8.58 -13.24
N THR A 154 -16.65 9.14 -13.53
CA THR A 154 -16.51 10.29 -14.45
C THR A 154 -16.38 9.91 -15.92
N GLN A 155 -15.75 8.78 -16.24
CA GLN A 155 -15.40 8.45 -17.64
C GLN A 155 -16.24 7.32 -18.24
N ILE A 156 -16.89 6.49 -17.42
CA ILE A 156 -17.71 5.36 -17.91
C ILE A 156 -19.18 5.68 -17.67
N SER A 157 -19.66 5.52 -16.43
CA SER A 157 -21.01 5.87 -16.02
C SER A 157 -21.13 5.71 -14.52
N TRP A 158 -21.66 6.73 -13.86
CA TRP A 158 -21.96 6.67 -12.42
C TRP A 158 -23.00 5.60 -12.10
N GLN A 159 -23.94 5.30 -13.01
CA GLN A 159 -24.97 4.26 -12.83
C GLN A 159 -24.35 2.86 -12.82
N LEU A 160 -23.48 2.58 -13.80
CA LEU A 160 -22.76 1.30 -13.87
C LEU A 160 -21.82 1.12 -12.67
N THR A 161 -21.18 2.19 -12.22
CA THR A 161 -20.33 2.18 -11.02
C THR A 161 -21.13 1.81 -9.77
N LEU A 162 -22.33 2.37 -9.59
CA LEU A 162 -23.20 2.07 -8.45
C LEU A 162 -23.67 0.62 -8.46
N ILE A 163 -24.04 0.10 -9.63
CA ILE A 163 -24.42 -1.30 -9.82
C ILE A 163 -23.22 -2.22 -9.50
N ALA A 164 -22.02 -1.87 -9.95
CA ALA A 164 -20.80 -2.63 -9.67
C ALA A 164 -20.39 -2.62 -8.18
N LEU A 165 -20.77 -1.58 -7.42
CA LEU A 165 -20.53 -1.47 -5.98
C LEU A 165 -21.52 -2.27 -5.13
N LEU A 166 -22.71 -2.57 -5.65
CA LEU A 166 -23.81 -3.20 -4.91
C LEU A 166 -23.46 -4.58 -4.31
N PRO A 167 -22.66 -5.44 -4.97
CA PRO A 167 -22.19 -6.71 -4.38
C PRO A 167 -21.23 -6.53 -3.19
N MET A 168 -20.53 -5.40 -3.09
CA MET A 168 -19.49 -5.20 -2.07
C MET A 168 -20.06 -5.18 -0.64
N PRO A 169 -21.13 -4.42 -0.32
CA PRO A 169 -21.82 -4.51 0.98
C PRO A 169 -22.34 -5.90 1.30
N VAL A 170 -22.89 -6.62 0.31
CA VAL A 170 -23.42 -7.97 0.48
C VAL A 170 -22.30 -8.92 0.89
N MET A 171 -21.17 -8.89 0.18
CA MET A 171 -19.98 -9.67 0.54
C MET A 171 -19.47 -9.33 1.94
N ALA A 172 -19.43 -8.04 2.31
CA ALA A 172 -19.00 -7.62 3.63
C ALA A 172 -19.89 -8.19 4.76
N ILE A 173 -21.21 -8.20 4.57
CA ILE A 173 -22.16 -8.81 5.52
C ILE A 173 -21.96 -10.33 5.56
N MET A 174 -21.83 -11.00 4.41
CA MET A 174 -21.63 -12.46 4.37
C MET A 174 -20.35 -12.87 5.09
N ILE A 175 -19.24 -12.18 4.85
CA ILE A 175 -17.96 -12.44 5.52
C ILE A 175 -18.08 -12.26 7.03
N LYS A 176 -18.78 -11.21 7.49
CA LYS A 176 -19.03 -10.99 8.92
C LYS A 176 -19.87 -12.12 9.53
N THR A 177 -20.78 -12.71 8.77
CA THR A 177 -21.69 -13.76 9.27
C THR A 177 -21.05 -15.16 9.24
N LEU A 178 -20.02 -15.36 8.41
CA LEU A 178 -19.23 -16.61 8.32
C LEU A 178 -18.09 -16.71 9.35
N ARG A 179 -17.79 -15.63 10.07
CA ARG A 179 -16.81 -15.57 11.16
C ARG A 179 -17.50 -15.61 12.51
#